data_AF-A0A958L8Y5-F1
#
_entry.id   AF-A0A958L8Y5-F1
#
_cell.length_a   1.000
_cell.length_b   1.000
_cell.length_c   1.000
_cell.angle_alpha   90.00
_cell.angle_beta   90.00
_cell.angle_gamma   90.00
#
_symmetry.space_group_name_H-M   'P 1'
#
loop_
_entity.id
_entity.type
_entity.pdbx_description
1 polymer ?
#
loop_
_entity_poly.entity_id
_entity_poly.type
_entity_poly.pdbx_seq_one_letter_code
_entity_poly.pdbx_strand_id
1 'polypeptide(L)'
;FTSAEKVYDENDLALNGYINTGRTSVLSNWLQWQLDKRWWLQTRYELIRKNHQQEANKYSALCAFIPTEFSAVRLQYDNMDYPWQTEIEHRFSLQFNLTMGVHPAHNY
;
A
#
# COMPACT_ATOMS: atom_id res chain seq x y z
N PHE A 1 -21.84 10.27 -4.75
CA PHE A 1 -20.59 10.16 -5.54
C PHE A 1 -19.55 11.03 -4.87
N THR A 2 -18.63 10.44 -4.09
CA THR A 2 -17.57 11.21 -3.43
C THR A 2 -16.26 10.66 -3.95
N SER A 3 -15.66 11.39 -4.88
CA SER A 3 -14.35 11.10 -5.44
C SER A 3 -13.29 11.39 -4.37
N ALA A 4 -12.39 10.44 -4.14
CA ALA A 4 -11.21 10.66 -3.30
C ALA A 4 -10.08 11.14 -4.21
N GLU A 5 -9.78 12.43 -4.16
CA GLU A 5 -8.64 13.00 -4.86
C GLU A 5 -7.40 12.83 -3.98
N LYS A 6 -6.47 11.99 -4.45
CA LYS A 6 -5.14 11.85 -3.86
C LYS A 6 -4.19 12.72 -4.70
N VAL A 7 -3.89 13.91 -4.20
CA VAL A 7 -2.84 14.77 -4.78
C VAL A 7 -1.50 14.15 -4.41
N TYR A 8 -0.74 13.74 -5.42
CA TYR A 8 0.65 13.28 -5.25
C TYR A 8 1.58 14.48 -5.44
N ASP A 9 2.29 14.86 -4.38
CA ASP A 9 3.46 15.73 -4.47
C ASP A 9 4.72 14.84 -4.49
N GLU A 10 5.61 15.14 -5.42
CA GLU A 10 6.71 14.30 -5.89
C GLU A 10 7.95 14.31 -4.98
N ASN A 11 7.91 15.05 -3.87
CA ASN A 11 9.05 15.20 -2.94
C ASN A 11 8.78 14.79 -1.48
N ASP A 12 7.62 14.22 -1.16
CA ASP A 12 7.24 13.98 0.24
C ASP A 12 7.53 12.54 0.70
N LEU A 13 8.72 12.32 1.26
CA LEU A 13 9.17 11.01 1.77
C LEU A 13 8.47 10.55 3.06
N ALA A 14 7.51 11.30 3.60
CA ALA A 14 6.66 10.85 4.70
C ALA A 14 5.37 11.67 4.80
N LEU A 15 4.32 11.29 4.06
CA LEU A 15 3.01 11.93 4.22
C LEU A 15 1.96 10.96 4.73
N ASN A 16 1.71 11.08 6.03
CA ASN A 16 0.60 10.44 6.73
C ASN A 16 -0.73 10.84 6.05
N GLY A 17 -1.56 9.85 5.76
CA GLY A 17 -2.86 10.06 5.12
C GLY A 17 -3.99 10.09 6.14
N TYR A 18 -4.80 11.14 6.13
CA TYR A 18 -6.04 11.21 6.89
C TYR A 18 -7.23 11.38 5.95
N ILE A 19 -8.21 10.47 6.03
CA ILE A 19 -9.47 10.57 5.26
C ILE A 19 -10.62 10.58 6.25
N ASN A 20 -11.55 11.53 6.12
CA ASN A 20 -12.77 11.61 6.94
C ASN A 20 -13.99 11.86 6.05
N THR A 21 -14.98 10.98 6.14
CA THR A 21 -16.23 11.07 5.35
C THR A 21 -17.48 11.19 6.24
N GLY A 22 -17.33 11.66 7.48
CA GLY A 22 -18.43 11.88 8.44
C GLY A 22 -18.96 10.61 9.13
N ARG A 23 -18.66 9.41 8.61
CA ARG A 23 -18.99 8.09 9.23
C ARG A 23 -17.78 7.18 9.41
N THR A 24 -16.73 7.42 8.63
CA THR A 24 -15.49 6.66 8.69
C THR A 24 -14.33 7.65 8.68
N SER A 25 -13.35 7.42 9.56
CA SER A 25 -12.06 8.10 9.50
C SER A 25 -10.94 7.07 9.42
N VAL A 26 -9.92 7.36 8.63
CA VAL A 26 -8.76 6.49 8.46
C VAL A 26 -7.50 7.33 8.68
N LEU A 27 -6.63 6.83 9.56
CA LEU A 27 -5.27 7.33 9.73
C LEU A 27 -4.30 6.29 9.16
N SER A 28 -3.49 6.68 8.19
CA SER A 28 -2.52 5.81 7.53
C SER A 28 -1.13 6.39 7.71
N ASN A 29 -0.24 5.60 8.32
CA ASN A 29 1.18 5.90 8.45
C ASN A 29 1.96 4.82 7.72
N TRP A 30 3.00 5.21 6.99
CA TRP A 30 3.84 4.25 6.28
C TRP A 30 5.29 4.70 6.32
N LEU A 31 6.17 3.72 6.27
CA LEU A 31 7.61 3.92 6.21
C LEU A 31 8.16 3.05 5.09
N GLN A 32 9.01 3.63 4.26
CA GLN A 32 9.68 2.93 3.18
C GLN A 32 11.19 3.13 3.29
N TRP A 33 11.93 2.07 3.03
CA TRP A 33 13.39 2.08 3.08
C TRP A 33 13.97 1.22 1.95
N GLN A 34 14.92 1.78 1.21
CA GLN A 34 15.80 1.04 0.33
C GLN A 34 16.99 0.45 1.11
N LEU A 35 16.98 -0.85 1.34
CA LEU A 35 18.04 -1.55 2.08
C LEU A 35 19.30 -1.74 1.22
N ASP A 36 19.10 -1.97 -0.08
CA ASP A 36 20.14 -2.10 -1.09
C ASP A 36 19.59 -1.60 -2.44
N LYS A 37 20.43 -1.44 -3.46
CA LYS A 37 20.07 -0.94 -4.79
C LYS A 37 18.82 -1.62 -5.38
N ARG A 38 18.61 -2.90 -5.06
CA ARG A 38 17.53 -3.73 -5.59
C ARG A 38 16.48 -4.15 -4.56
N TRP A 39 16.69 -3.85 -3.28
CA TRP A 39 15.82 -4.30 -2.19
C TRP A 39 15.13 -3.13 -1.52
N TRP A 40 13.81 -3.21 -1.48
CA TRP A 40 12.95 -2.23 -0.84
C TRP A 40 12.11 -2.91 0.23
N LEU A 41 12.02 -2.26 1.37
CA LEU A 41 11.16 -2.64 2.47
C LEU A 41 10.16 -1.52 2.71
N GLN A 42 8.91 -1.87 2.92
CA GLN A 42 7.86 -0.94 3.32
C GLN A 42 7.05 -1.54 4.45
N THR A 43 6.73 -0.72 5.43
CA THR A 43 5.77 -1.07 6.48
C THR A 43 4.68 -0.01 6.51
N ARG A 44 3.47 -0.43 6.86
CA ARG A 44 2.32 0.47 6.93
C ARG A 44 1.42 0.07 8.08
N TYR A 45 0.95 1.08 8.80
CA TYR A 45 -0.05 0.96 9.85
C TYR A 45 -1.26 1.81 9.47
N GLU A 46 -2.44 1.21 9.48
CA GLU A 46 -3.71 1.88 9.20
C GLU A 46 -4.65 1.68 10.39
N LEU A 47 -5.09 2.79 10.99
CA LEU A 47 -6.17 2.82 11.98
C LEU A 47 -7.45 3.26 11.28
N ILE A 48 -8.45 2.40 11.26
CA ILE A 48 -9.74 2.63 10.60
C ILE A 48 -10.80 2.75 11.70
N ARG A 49 -11.39 3.93 11.84
CA ARG A 49 -12.50 4.18 12.77
C ARG A 49 -13.81 4.27 11.99
N LYS A 50 -14.75 3.38 12.27
CA LYS A 50 -16.09 3.35 11.69
C LYS A 50 -17.11 3.69 12.79
N ASN A 51 -17.72 4.86 12.70
CA ASN A 51 -18.50 5.48 13.78
C ASN A 51 -17.72 5.59 15.12
N HIS A 52 -18.34 6.06 16.20
CA HIS A 52 -17.68 6.30 17.49
C HIS A 52 -17.29 5.04 18.29
N GLN A 53 -17.57 3.82 17.80
CA GLN A 53 -17.39 2.60 18.60
C GLN A 53 -16.66 1.44 17.92
N GLN A 54 -16.31 1.54 16.63
CA GLN A 54 -15.59 0.46 15.94
C GLN A 54 -14.25 0.97 15.44
N GLU A 55 -13.16 0.50 16.04
CA GLU A 55 -11.80 0.77 15.61
C GLU A 55 -11.16 -0.53 15.10
N ALA A 56 -10.72 -0.53 13.85
CA ALA A 56 -10.00 -1.63 13.24
C ALA A 56 -8.55 -1.23 12.98
N ASN A 57 -7.65 -2.17 13.18
CA ASN A 57 -6.23 -1.98 12.95
C ASN A 57 -5.76 -2.85 11.80
N LYS A 58 -4.87 -2.31 10.98
CA LYS A 58 -4.22 -3.06 9.93
C LYS A 58 -2.74 -2.78 9.88
N TYR A 59 -1.97 -3.86 9.84
CA TYR A 59 -0.53 -3.83 9.66
C TYR A 59 -0.19 -4.48 8.32
N SER A 60 0.61 -3.79 7.52
CA SER A 60 1.16 -4.32 6.28
C SER A 60 2.68 -4.28 6.34
N ALA A 61 3.33 -5.36 5.91
CA ALA A 61 4.75 -5.40 5.61
C ALA A 61 4.94 -5.85 4.17
N LEU A 62 5.76 -5.14 3.43
CA LEU A 62 6.05 -5.41 2.03
C LEU A 62 7.56 -5.43 1.82
N CYS A 63 8.02 -6.48 1.16
CA CYS A 63 9.38 -6.58 0.66
C CYS A 63 9.33 -6.67 -0.86
N ALA A 64 10.09 -5.83 -1.54
CA ALA A 64 10.19 -5.81 -2.99
C ALA A 64 11.63 -6.02 -3.42
N PHE A 65 11.81 -6.90 -4.39
CA PHE A 65 13.04 -7.12 -5.10
C PHE A 65 12.89 -6.64 -6.55
N ILE A 66 13.74 -5.70 -6.95
CA ILE A 66 13.71 -5.05 -8.28
C ILE A 66 15.01 -5.42 -8.99
N PRO A 67 15.07 -6.57 -9.67
CA PRO A 67 16.30 -7.03 -10.31
C PRO A 67 16.69 -6.17 -11.52
N THR A 68 15.70 -5.64 -12.26
CA THR A 68 15.89 -4.81 -13.46
C THR A 68 14.88 -3.66 -13.49
N GLU A 69 15.07 -2.69 -14.38
CA GLU A 69 14.13 -1.59 -14.63
C GLU A 69 12.77 -2.08 -15.18
N PHE A 70 12.72 -3.30 -15.70
CA PHE A 70 11.55 -3.88 -16.37
C PHE A 70 10.85 -4.95 -15.54
N SER A 71 11.39 -5.29 -14.36
CA SER A 71 10.83 -6.37 -13.56
C SER A 71 10.93 -6.14 -12.07
N ALA A 72 9.91 -6.55 -11.33
CA ALA A 72 9.90 -6.54 -9.88
C ALA A 72 9.12 -7.71 -9.32
N VAL A 73 9.59 -8.25 -8.19
CA VAL A 73 8.88 -9.21 -7.36
C VAL A 73 8.53 -8.53 -6.05
N ARG A 74 7.29 -8.63 -5.60
CA ARG A 74 6.83 -8.05 -4.34
C ARG A 74 6.14 -9.13 -3.53
N LEU A 75 6.56 -9.27 -2.29
CA LEU A 75 5.89 -10.07 -1.28
C LEU A 75 5.30 -9.13 -0.24
N GLN A 76 4.01 -9.25 -0.01
CA GLN A 76 3.29 -8.47 0.99
C GLN A 76 2.59 -9.40 1.97
N TYR A 77 2.67 -9.04 3.24
CA TYR A 77 1.89 -9.61 4.32
C TYR A 77 0.97 -8.52 4.89
N ASP A 78 -0.31 -8.83 5.02
CA ASP A 78 -1.29 -8.01 5.69
C ASP A 78 -1.87 -8.77 6.89
N ASN A 79 -1.98 -8.07 8.00
CA ASN A 79 -2.70 -8.48 9.19
C ASN A 79 -3.82 -7.47 9.45
N MET A 80 -5.06 -7.95 9.52
CA MET A 80 -6.23 -7.10 9.75
C MET A 80 -7.00 -7.61 10.97
N ASP A 81 -7.15 -6.74 11.95
CA ASP A 81 -7.93 -6.99 13.16
C ASP A 81 -9.17 -6.09 13.14
N TYR A 82 -10.33 -6.70 12.92
CA TYR A 82 -11.61 -6.04 12.84
C TYR A 82 -12.44 -6.39 14.08
N PRO A 83 -12.89 -5.43 14.90
CA PRO A 83 -13.62 -5.71 16.14
C PRO A 83 -15.02 -6.31 15.92
N TRP A 84 -15.51 -6.33 14.68
CA TRP A 84 -16.77 -6.98 14.29
C TRP A 84 -16.56 -8.38 13.70
N GLN A 85 -15.33 -8.85 13.62
CA GLN A 85 -14.99 -10.22 13.23
C GLN A 85 -14.38 -10.93 14.44
N THR A 86 -14.62 -12.24 14.54
CA THR A 86 -14.11 -13.06 15.66
C THR A 86 -12.65 -13.47 15.45
N GLU A 87 -12.16 -13.38 14.22
CA GLU A 87 -10.85 -13.88 13.81
C GLU A 87 -10.02 -12.76 13.18
N ILE A 88 -8.71 -12.82 13.43
CA ILE A 88 -7.73 -11.94 12.80
C ILE A 88 -7.44 -12.47 11.40
N GLU A 89 -7.56 -11.62 10.38
CA GLU A 89 -7.26 -11.99 9.00
C GLU A 89 -5.75 -11.87 8.73
N HIS A 90 -5.18 -12.93 8.18
CA HIS A 90 -3.80 -12.97 7.71
C HIS A 90 -3.79 -13.20 6.21
N ARG A 91 -3.15 -12.31 5.46
CA ARG A 91 -3.07 -12.40 4.00
C ARG A 91 -1.66 -12.25 3.51
N PHE A 92 -1.22 -13.22 2.71
CA PHE A 92 0.03 -13.14 1.94
C PHE A 92 -0.30 -12.87 0.48
N SER A 93 0.46 -12.00 -0.16
CA SER A 93 0.31 -11.66 -1.58
C SER A 93 1.68 -11.65 -2.24
N LEU A 94 1.81 -12.40 -3.32
CA LEU A 94 2.98 -12.41 -4.18
C LEU A 94 2.61 -11.77 -5.50
N GLN A 95 3.34 -10.73 -5.89
CA GLN A 95 3.12 -10.00 -7.12
C GLN A 95 4.40 -10.02 -7.96
N PHE A 96 4.25 -10.36 -9.24
CA PHE A 96 5.32 -10.24 -10.23
C PHE A 96 4.92 -9.18 -11.25
N ASN A 97 5.76 -8.16 -11.39
CA ASN A 97 5.56 -7.05 -12.30
C ASN A 97 6.54 -7.20 -13.45
N LEU A 98 6.03 -7.16 -14.68
CA LEU A 98 6.81 -7.09 -15.90
C LEU A 98 6.34 -5.90 -16.72
N THR A 99 7.29 -5.08 -17.17
CA THR A 99 7.03 -3.98 -18.09
C THR A 99 7.69 -4.33 -19.42
N MET A 100 6.88 -4.55 -20.45
CA MET A 100 7.34 -4.69 -21.82
C MET A 100 7.18 -3.33 -22.50
N GLY A 101 8.29 -2.76 -22.99
CA GLY A 101 8.26 -1.49 -23.71
C GLY A 101 7.44 -1.57 -25.01
N VAL A 102 7.08 -0.40 -25.55
CA VAL A 102 6.43 -0.25 -26.85
C VAL A 102 7.30 -0.92 -27.92
N HIS A 103 6.85 -2.06 -28.44
CA HIS A 103 7.26 -2.47 -29.78
C HIS A 103 6.81 -1.36 -30.74
N PRO A 104 7.68 -0.80 -31.60
CA PRO A 104 7.23 0.10 -32.66
C PRO A 104 6.22 -0.67 -33.52
N ALA A 105 4.94 -0.38 -33.35
CA ALA A 105 3.88 -0.92 -34.20
C ALA A 105 3.87 -0.09 -35.48
N HIS A 106 4.59 -0.59 -36.48
CA HIS A 106 4.74 -0.06 -37.85
C HIS A 106 5.44 1.30 -38.00
N ASN A 107 6.58 1.28 -38.69
CA ASN A 107 6.97 2.38 -39.55
C ASN A 107 6.04 2.33 -40.77
N TYR A 108 5.28 3.40 -41.02
CA TYR A 108 4.71 3.67 -42.34
C TYR A 108 5.81 4.23 -43.25
#